data_AF-A0A1J9PYG0-F1
#
_entry.id   AF-A0A1J9PYG0-F1
#
_cell.length_a   1.000
_cell.length_b   1.000
_cell.length_c   1.000
_cell.angle_alpha   90.00
_cell.angle_beta   90.00
_cell.angle_gamma   90.00
#
_symmetry.space_group_name_H-M   'P 1'
#
loop_
_entity.id
_entity.type
_entity.pdbx_description
1 polymer ?
#
loop_
_entity_poly.entity_id
_entity_poly.type
_entity_poly.pdbx_seq_one_letter_code
_entity_poly.pdbx_strand_id
1 'polypeptide(L)' 'MRGQIWAQLGLPSDFFDDLPLEDERTIERSSHSVRRVERCLWYGHRLASLNRWISFSNDDKQFTLTFREGRGVKQAQ' A
#
# COMPACT_ATOMS: atom_id res chain seq x y z
N MET A 1 -9.67 -6.85 7.75
CA MET A 1 -8.31 -7.45 7.67
C MET A 1 -8.30 -8.93 8.05
N ARG A 2 -9.18 -9.42 8.95
CA ARG A 2 -9.47 -10.87 9.07
C ARG A 2 -9.76 -11.47 7.68
N GLY A 3 -9.22 -12.66 7.40
CA GLY A 3 -9.41 -13.37 6.12
C GLY A 3 -8.44 -13.00 5.00
N GLN A 4 -7.51 -12.06 5.23
CA GLN A 4 -6.45 -11.75 4.27
C GLN A 4 -5.18 -12.55 4.61
N ILE A 5 -4.73 -13.43 3.72
CA ILE A 5 -3.56 -14.30 3.95
C ILE A 5 -2.30 -13.49 4.28
N TRP A 6 -2.12 -12.33 3.64
CA TRP A 6 -0.97 -11.47 3.91
C TRP A 6 -0.96 -10.87 5.33
N ALA A 7 -2.11 -10.74 5.99
CA ALA A 7 -2.18 -10.19 7.34
C ALA A 7 -1.54 -11.13 8.37
N GLN A 8 -1.52 -12.44 8.10
CA GLN A 8 -0.89 -13.45 8.95
C GLN A 8 0.64 -13.32 8.99
N LEU A 9 1.24 -12.64 7.99
CA LEU A 9 2.69 -12.45 7.92
C LEU A 9 3.19 -11.32 8.83
N GLY A 10 2.29 -10.44 9.29
CA GLY A 10 2.67 -9.23 10.02
C GLY A 10 1.92 -9.02 11.34
N LEU A 11 0.95 -9.87 11.67
CA LEU A 11 0.15 -9.77 12.88
C LEU A 11 0.17 -11.12 13.62
N PRO A 12 0.18 -11.10 14.97
CA PRO A 12 0.01 -12.31 15.78
C PRO A 12 -1.25 -13.10 15.42
N SER A 13 -1.23 -14.42 15.62
CA SER A 13 -2.36 -15.30 15.28
C SER A 13 -3.64 -14.97 16.03
N ASP A 14 -3.51 -14.45 17.26
CA ASP A 14 -4.56 -14.07 18.20
C ASP A 14 -4.96 -12.59 18.09
N PHE A 15 -4.28 -11.82 17.24
CA PHE A 15 -4.52 -10.38 17.06
C PHE A 15 -5.98 -10.05 16.76
N PHE A 16 -6.67 -11.01 16.14
CA PHE A 16 -8.05 -10.92 15.75
C PHE A 16 -8.94 -11.87 16.56
N ASP A 17 -8.66 -12.19 17.81
CA ASP A 17 -9.59 -12.99 18.62
C ASP A 17 -10.53 -12.10 19.42
N ASP A 18 -10.03 -11.00 19.98
CA ASP A 18 -10.81 -10.08 20.84
C ASP A 18 -11.50 -8.94 20.09
N LEU A 19 -11.30 -8.82 18.77
CA LEU A 19 -11.86 -7.73 17.99
C LEU A 19 -13.33 -8.02 17.64
N PRO A 20 -14.28 -7.11 17.91
CA PRO A 20 -15.66 -7.27 17.45
C PRO A 20 -15.67 -7.51 15.93
N LEU A 21 -16.60 -8.35 15.45
CA LEU A 21 -16.95 -8.42 14.03
C LEU A 21 -17.66 -7.10 13.69
N GLU A 22 -16.90 -6.03 13.51
CA GLU A 22 -17.48 -4.78 13.06
C GLU A 22 -17.94 -4.94 11.60
N ASP A 23 -19.26 -5.12 11.43
CA ASP A 23 -19.98 -4.95 10.17
C ASP A 23 -20.26 -3.46 9.87
N GLU A 24 -20.09 -2.58 10.86
CA GLU A 24 -20.09 -1.16 10.62
C GLU A 24 -18.77 -0.74 9.99
N ARG A 25 -18.84 -0.15 8.80
CA ARG A 25 -17.80 0.69 8.20
C ARG A 25 -17.41 1.76 9.23
N THR A 26 -16.46 1.45 10.10
CA THR A 26 -15.97 2.37 11.12
C THR A 26 -15.39 3.58 10.40
N ILE A 27 -16.10 4.70 10.46
CA ILE A 27 -15.60 6.00 10.02
C ILE A 27 -14.30 6.18 10.78
N GLU A 28 -13.19 6.13 10.04
CA GLU A 28 -11.89 6.23 10.67
C GLU A 28 -11.86 7.52 11.49
N ARG A 29 -11.63 7.37 12.80
CA ARG A 29 -11.44 8.50 13.68
C ARG A 29 -10.32 9.36 13.10
N SER A 30 -10.58 10.65 12.88
CA SER A 30 -9.65 11.57 12.20
C SER A 30 -8.24 11.56 12.80
N SER A 31 -8.09 11.23 14.09
CA SER A 31 -6.81 11.05 14.78
C SER A 31 -5.96 9.88 14.26
N HIS A 32 -6.57 8.85 13.68
CA HIS A 32 -5.85 7.72 13.07
C HIS A 32 -5.41 8.04 11.64
N SER A 33 -6.03 9.02 10.99
CA SER A 33 -5.77 9.35 9.58
C SER A 33 -4.31 9.75 9.36
N VAL A 34 -3.71 10.51 10.28
CA VAL A 34 -2.29 10.91 10.19
C VAL A 34 -1.38 9.70 10.30
N ARG A 35 -1.61 8.81 11.27
CA ARG A 35 -0.82 7.58 11.44
C ARG A 35 -0.97 6.64 10.24
N ARG A 36 -2.16 6.59 9.63
CA ARG A 36 -2.37 5.82 8.38
C ARG A 36 -1.64 6.45 7.21
N VAL A 37 -1.70 7.77 7.04
CA VAL A 37 -0.97 8.50 6.00
C VAL A 37 0.53 8.27 6.15
N GLU A 38 1.12 8.47 7.33
CA GLU A 38 2.54 8.19 7.61
C GLU A 38 2.92 6.76 7.21
N ARG A 39 2.10 5.79 7.60
CA ARG A 39 2.34 4.37 7.31
C ARG A 39 2.22 4.05 5.83
N CYS A 40 1.22 4.59 5.14
CA CYS A 40 1.05 4.44 3.70
C CYS A 40 2.20 5.08 2.93
N LEU A 41 2.69 6.25 3.35
CA LEU A 41 3.85 6.89 2.76
C LEU A 41 5.12 6.05 2.96
N TRP A 42 5.32 5.49 4.16
CA TRP A 42 6.45 4.60 4.44
C TRP A 42 6.44 3.34 3.57
N TYR A 43 5.29 2.68 3.47
CA TYR A 43 5.12 1.51 2.59
C TYR A 43 5.29 1.89 1.12
N GLY A 44 4.70 2.99 0.68
CA GLY A 44 4.82 3.51 -0.68
C GLY A 44 6.26 3.79 -1.06
N HIS A 45 7.02 4.45 -0.18
CA HIS A 45 8.44 4.73 -0.40
C HIS A 45 9.28 3.44 -0.45
N ARG A 46 8.97 2.46 0.42
CA ARG A 46 9.63 1.15 0.39
C ARG A 46 9.35 0.41 -0.92
N LEU A 47 8.11 0.44 -1.41
CA LEU A 47 7.74 -0.15 -2.70
C LEU A 47 8.41 0.57 -3.87
N ALA A 48 8.49 1.90 -3.83
CA ALA A 48 9.14 2.71 -4.85
C ALA A 48 10.65 2.42 -4.97
N SER A 49 11.30 2.01 -3.87
CA SER A 49 12.72 1.60 -3.90
C SER A 49 12.98 0.37 -4.79
N LEU A 50 11.95 -0.41 -5.11
CA LEU A 50 12.05 -1.55 -6.03
C LEU A 50 12.01 -1.13 -7.51
N ASN A 51 11.67 0.14 -7.80
CA ASN A 51 11.60 0.75 -9.13
C ASN A 51 10.91 -0.14 -10.18
N ARG A 52 9.77 -0.73 -9.81
CA ARG A 52 9.07 -1.71 -10.66
C ARG A 52 7.75 -1.19 -11.21
N TRP A 53 6.94 -0.59 -10.35
CA TRP A 53 5.61 -0.09 -10.69
C TRP A 53 5.48 1.40 -10.40
N ILE A 54 6.12 1.85 -9.33
CA ILE A 54 6.12 3.24 -8.89
C ILE A 54 7.55 3.67 -8.58
N SER A 55 7.82 4.95 -8.77
CA SER A 55 9.03 5.66 -8.34
C SER A 55 8.64 6.81 -7.43
N PHE A 56 9.58 7.31 -6.62
CA PHE A 56 9.38 8.48 -5.77
C PHE A 56 10.38 9.56 -6.16
N SER A 57 9.89 10.73 -6.59
CA SER A 57 10.70 11.92 -6.85
C SER A 57 11.01 12.61 -5.53
N ASN A 58 12.30 12.69 -5.18
CA ASN A 58 12.72 13.41 -3.97
C ASN A 58 12.62 14.92 -4.12
N ASP A 59 12.65 15.44 -5.34
CA ASP A 59 12.55 16.87 -5.62
C ASP A 59 11.10 17.34 -5.50
N ASP A 60 10.17 16.59 -6.09
CA ASP A 60 8.74 16.95 -6.11
C ASP A 60 7.95 16.39 -4.93
N LYS A 61 8.57 15.50 -4.13
CA LYS A 61 7.94 14.71 -3.06
C LYS A 61 6.69 13.96 -3.53
N GLN A 62 6.73 13.44 -4.76
CA GLN A 62 5.60 12.77 -5.39
C GLN A 62 5.94 11.37 -5.87
N PHE A 63 4.93 10.50 -5.82
CA PHE A 63 4.98 9.18 -6.44
C PHE A 63 4.60 9.29 -7.90
N THR A 64 5.36 8.62 -8.76
CA THR A 64 5.10 8.54 -10.20
C THR A 64 5.10 7.08 -10.64
N LEU A 65 4.54 6.81 -11.82
CA LEU A 65 4.62 5.47 -12.41
C LEU A 65 6.01 5.24 -12.97
N THR A 66 6.57 4.06 -12.71
CA THR A 66 7.81 3.66 -13.37
C THR A 66 7.50 3.29 -14.82
N PHE A 67 8.02 4.05 -15.78
CA PHE A 67 7.95 3.67 -17.18
C PHE A 67 8.91 2.50 -17.42
N ARG A 68 8.37 1.30 -17.63
CA ARG A 68 9.16 0.14 -18.06
C ARG A 68 9.24 0.17 -19.58
N GLU A 69 10.39 0.58 -20.12
CA GLU A 69 10.69 0.35 -21.53
C GLU A 69 10.85 -1.16 -21.76
N GLY A 70 9.77 -1.82 -22.20
CA GLY A 70 9.77 -3.28 -22.33
C GLY A 70 8.43 -3.95 -22.58
N ARG A 71 7.80 -3.62 -23.71
CA ARG A 71 7.26 -4.57 -24.70
C ARG A 71 6.72 -3.75 -25.87
N GLY A 72 7.60 -3.51 -26.86
CA GLY A 72 7.20 -2.93 -28.13
C GLY A 72 6.09 -3.77 -28.76
N VAL A 73 4.91 -3.19 -28.85
CA VAL A 73 3.90 -3.64 -29.80
C VAL A 73 4.44 -3.17 -31.15
N LYS A 74 5.08 -4.08 -31.90
CA LYS A 74 5.34 -3.83 -33.32
C LYS A 74 3.99 -3.54 -33.94
N GLN A 75 3.78 -2.31 -34.41
CA GLN A 75 2.62 -2.00 -35.24
C GLN A 75 2.73 -2.87 -36.49
N ALA A 76 1.70 -3.69 -36.72
CA ALA A 76 1.55 -4.45 -37.94
C ALA A 76 1.29 -3.46 -39.08
N GLN A 77 2.05 -3.63 -40.15
CA GLN A 77 1.94 -2.89 -41.40
C GLN A 77 0.74 -3.36 -42.22
#